data_AF-A0A2E8UG97-F1
#
_entry.id   AF-A0A2E8UG97-F1
#
_cell.length_a   1.000
_cell.length_b   1.000
_cell.length_c   1.000
_cell.angle_alpha   90.00
_cell.angle_beta   90.00
_cell.angle_gamma   90.00
#
_symmetry.space_group_name_H-M   'P 1'
#
loop_
_entity.id
_entity.type
_entity.pdbx_description
1 polymer ?
#
loop_
_entity_poly.entity_id
_entity_poly.type
_entity_poly.pdbx_seq_one_letter_code
_entity_poly.pdbx_strand_id
1 'polypeptide(L)'
;MLYEIISYLHNEMNWSYRKITKKFNDEWKIKTHKGKNWGESGNSVYSVLKRVGERERRLQRRHRKSDSFITEMKLISKLTK
;
A
#
# COMPACT_ATOMS: atom_id res chain seq x y z
N MET A 1 -7.39 0.31 -9.37
CA MET A 1 -7.01 0.20 -10.80
C MET A 1 -5.58 -0.30 -11.02
N LEU A 2 -4.51 0.54 -11.04
CA LEU A 2 -3.15 0.04 -11.39
C LEU A 2 -2.63 -1.08 -10.46
N TYR A 3 -2.93 -1.00 -9.16
CA TYR A 3 -2.56 -2.05 -8.21
C TYR A 3 -3.21 -3.40 -8.54
N GLU A 4 -4.50 -3.43 -8.86
CA GLU A 4 -5.23 -4.67 -9.13
C GLU A 4 -4.66 -5.38 -10.36
N ILE A 5 -4.40 -4.63 -11.44
CA ILE A 5 -3.79 -5.17 -12.66
C ILE A 5 -2.41 -5.75 -12.34
N ILE A 6 -1.56 -4.99 -11.65
CA ILE A 6 -0.22 -5.44 -11.28
C ILE A 6 -0.28 -6.67 -10.36
N SER A 7 -1.20 -6.69 -9.41
CA SER A 7 -1.41 -7.78 -8.45
C SER A 7 -1.86 -9.04 -9.18
N TYR A 8 -2.82 -8.93 -10.11
CA TYR A 8 -3.29 -10.05 -10.91
C TYR A 8 -2.16 -10.61 -11.81
N LEU A 9 -1.44 -9.74 -12.51
CA LEU A 9 -0.33 -10.16 -13.37
C LEU A 9 0.79 -10.83 -12.58
N HIS A 10 1.09 -10.34 -11.38
CA HIS A 10 2.15 -10.91 -10.57
C HIS A 10 1.73 -12.20 -9.85
N ASN A 11 0.60 -12.19 -9.16
CA ASN A 11 0.21 -13.28 -8.26
C ASN A 11 -0.51 -14.40 -9.01
N GLU A 12 -1.44 -14.06 -9.90
CA GLU A 12 -2.28 -15.06 -10.60
C GLU A 12 -1.58 -15.55 -11.88
N MET A 13 -1.00 -14.63 -12.65
CA MET A 13 -0.33 -14.96 -13.91
C MET A 13 1.16 -15.29 -13.74
N ASN A 14 1.70 -15.17 -12.53
CA ASN A 14 3.10 -15.42 -12.18
C ASN A 14 4.12 -14.64 -13.04
N TRP A 15 3.80 -13.40 -13.43
CA TRP A 15 4.73 -12.57 -14.19
C TRP A 15 5.78 -11.93 -13.27
N SER A 16 7.02 -11.91 -13.75
CA SER A 16 8.09 -11.15 -13.11
C SER A 16 7.85 -9.65 -13.23
N TYR A 17 8.36 -8.88 -12.27
CA TYR A 17 8.24 -7.42 -12.28
C TYR A 17 8.79 -6.78 -13.57
N ARG A 18 9.90 -7.32 -14.10
CA ARG A 18 10.48 -6.85 -15.37
C ARG A 18 9.56 -7.10 -16.56
N LYS A 19 8.91 -8.27 -16.61
CA LYS A 19 7.95 -8.59 -17.66
C LYS A 19 6.75 -7.64 -17.62
N ILE A 20 6.25 -7.33 -16.43
CA ILE A 20 5.15 -6.37 -16.23
C ILE A 20 5.56 -4.98 -16.70
N THR A 21 6.72 -4.46 -16.28
CA THR A 21 7.22 -3.16 -16.75
C THR A 21 7.34 -3.14 -18.28
N LYS A 22 7.94 -4.17 -18.88
CA LYS A 22 8.10 -4.24 -20.35
C LYS A 22 6.75 -4.19 -21.05
N LYS A 23 5.78 -4.99 -20.59
CA LYS A 23 4.40 -4.98 -21.12
C LYS A 23 3.77 -3.58 -21.05
N PHE A 24 3.92 -2.90 -19.91
CA PHE A 24 3.34 -1.58 -19.68
C PHE A 24 3.98 -0.49 -20.54
N ASN A 25 5.31 -0.52 -20.71
CA ASN A 25 6.02 0.48 -21.49
C ASN A 25 5.90 0.25 -23.01
N ASP A 26 6.01 -1.00 -23.44
CA ASP A 26 6.22 -1.33 -24.86
C ASP A 26 4.90 -1.58 -25.57
N GLU A 27 4.00 -2.32 -24.94
CA GLU A 27 2.78 -2.83 -25.60
C GLU A 27 1.55 -2.04 -25.19
N TRP A 28 1.32 -1.86 -23.88
CA TRP A 28 0.08 -1.26 -23.38
C TRP A 28 0.15 0.26 -23.23
N LYS A 29 1.35 0.84 -23.36
CA LYS A 29 1.63 2.28 -23.22
C LYS A 29 1.05 2.91 -21.95
N ILE A 30 0.99 2.12 -20.87
CA ILE A 30 0.48 2.55 -19.57
C ILE A 30 1.57 3.33 -18.85
N LYS A 31 1.30 4.60 -18.52
CA LYS A 31 2.18 5.42 -17.70
C LYS A 31 1.89 5.21 -16.21
N THR A 32 2.87 5.50 -15.38
CA THR A 32 2.70 5.61 -13.93
C THR A 32 1.72 6.74 -13.59
N HIS A 33 1.23 6.79 -12.35
CA HIS A 33 0.38 7.88 -11.85
C HIS A 33 0.98 9.29 -11.99
N LYS A 34 2.29 9.41 -12.27
CA LYS A 34 2.98 10.68 -12.53
C LYS A 34 3.22 10.95 -14.02
N GLY A 35 2.62 10.17 -14.92
CA GLY A 35 2.83 10.27 -16.37
C GLY A 35 4.18 9.74 -16.87
N LYS A 36 5.01 9.14 -16.00
CA LYS A 36 6.33 8.61 -16.36
C LYS A 36 6.25 7.14 -16.81
N ASN A 37 7.24 6.69 -17.61
CA ASN A 37 7.44 5.26 -17.89
C ASN A 37 7.77 4.48 -16.60
N TRP A 38 7.53 3.18 -16.65
CA TRP A 38 7.91 2.25 -15.59
C TRP A 38 9.41 1.96 -15.66
N GLY A 39 10.06 1.78 -14.52
CA GLY A 39 11.48 1.45 -14.44
C GLY A 39 11.77 0.06 -14.98
N GLU A 40 12.72 -0.04 -15.91
CA GLU A 40 13.08 -1.27 -16.64
C GLU A 40 13.43 -2.46 -15.73
N SER A 41 13.99 -2.19 -14.55
CA SER A 41 14.32 -3.21 -13.56
C SER A 41 13.12 -3.80 -12.81
N GLY A 42 11.92 -3.25 -12.96
CA GLY A 42 10.71 -3.67 -12.24
C GLY A 42 10.55 -3.05 -10.85
N ASN A 43 11.47 -2.18 -10.43
CA ASN A 43 11.46 -1.53 -9.11
C ASN A 43 10.16 -0.73 -8.82
N SER A 44 9.60 -0.09 -9.84
CA SER A 44 8.34 0.64 -9.75
C SER A 44 7.14 -0.28 -9.55
N VAL A 45 7.13 -1.46 -10.16
CA VAL A 45 6.07 -2.47 -10.01
C VAL A 45 6.08 -3.01 -8.59
N TYR A 46 7.25 -3.45 -8.10
CA TYR A 46 7.42 -3.89 -6.72
C TYR A 46 6.99 -2.83 -5.69
N SER A 47 7.38 -1.57 -5.92
CA SER A 47 7.03 -0.47 -5.02
C SER A 47 5.52 -0.25 -4.91
N VAL A 48 4.76 -0.45 -5.99
CA VAL A 48 3.30 -0.34 -5.96
C VAL A 48 2.70 -1.43 -5.07
N LEU A 49 3.07 -2.69 -5.29
CA LEU A 49 2.60 -3.82 -4.49
C LEU A 49 2.92 -3.63 -3.01
N LYS A 50 4.18 -3.26 -2.70
CA LYS A 50 4.65 -3.04 -1.32
C LYS A 50 3.86 -1.95 -0.61
N ARG A 51 3.68 -0.78 -1.24
CA ARG A 51 3.03 0.39 -0.60
C ARG A 51 1.55 0.16 -0.30
N VAL A 52 0.86 -0.64 -1.11
CA VAL A 52 -0.53 -1.01 -0.81
C VAL A 52 -0.58 -1.89 0.43
N GLY A 53 0.28 -2.91 0.54
CA GLY A 53 0.39 -3.71 1.77
C GLY A 53 0.75 -2.89 3.02
N GLU A 54 1.60 -1.86 2.89
CA GLU A 54 1.90 -0.92 3.98
C GLU A 54 0.70 -0.03 4.34
N ARG A 55 -0.10 0.38 3.37
CA ARG A 55 -1.35 1.12 3.60
C ARG A 55 -2.34 0.27 4.38
N GLU A 56 -2.56 -0.97 3.97
CA GLU A 56 -3.46 -1.91 4.66
C GLU A 56 -3.00 -2.15 6.10
N ARG A 57 -1.71 -2.41 6.32
CA ARG A 57 -1.15 -2.54 7.67
C ARG A 57 -1.34 -1.27 8.53
N ARG A 58 -1.23 -0.08 7.94
CA ARG A 58 -1.51 1.19 8.65
C ARG A 58 -3.00 1.35 8.98
N LEU A 59 -3.89 0.97 8.08
CA LEU A 59 -5.34 0.98 8.33
C LEU A 59 -5.71 0.02 9.45
N GLN A 60 -5.25 -1.23 9.37
CA GLN A 60 -5.45 -2.23 10.42
C GLN A 60 -4.95 -1.73 11.78
N ARG A 61 -3.74 -1.15 11.85
CA ARG A 61 -3.22 -0.57 13.10
C ARG A 61 -4.08 0.58 13.66
N ARG A 62 -4.68 1.41 12.79
CA ARG A 62 -5.61 2.46 13.22
C ARG A 62 -6.93 1.90 13.74
N HIS A 63 -7.49 0.91 13.05
CA HIS A 63 -8.71 0.22 13.50
C HIS A 63 -8.49 -0.58 14.79
N ARG A 64 -7.24 -0.99 15.08
CA ARG A 64 -6.89 -1.76 16.29
C ARG A 64 -6.73 -0.92 17.57
N LYS A 65 -7.08 0.38 17.57
CA LYS A 65 -7.14 1.19 18.80
C LYS A 65 -8.32 2.17 18.82
N SER A 66 -9.40 1.76 19.48
CA SER A 66 -10.01 2.53 20.58
C SER A 66 -10.83 1.66 21.54
N ASP A 67 -10.27 0.55 22.04
CA ASP A 67 -10.64 0.01 23.37
C ASP A 67 -9.69 0.56 24.45
N SER A 68 -9.14 1.76 24.22
CA SER A 68 -8.55 2.51 25.33
C SER A 68 -9.71 3.01 26.18
N PHE A 69 -10.13 2.20 27.14
CA PHE A 69 -10.86 2.72 28.29
C PHE A 69 -10.05 3.89 28.84
N ILE A 70 -10.72 5.02 29.07
CA ILE A 70 -10.12 6.15 29.78
C ILE A 70 -9.90 5.65 31.21
N THR A 71 -8.76 4.99 31.47
CA THR A 71 -8.44 4.48 32.80
C THR A 71 -8.05 5.67 33.68
N GLU A 72 -9.00 6.15 34.47
CA GLU A 72 -8.86 6.80 35.79
C GLU A 72 -7.96 8.04 35.95
N MET A 73 -7.25 8.55 34.95
CA MET A 73 -6.33 9.69 35.16
C MET A 73 -7.02 11.06 35.34
N LYS A 74 -8.36 11.14 35.30
CA LYS A 74 -9.12 12.40 35.48
C LYS A 74 -9.91 12.51 36.78
N LEU A 75 -10.04 11.45 37.57
CA LEU A 75 -10.87 11.48 38.79
C LEU A 75 -10.09 11.95 40.02
N ILE A 76 -8.82 11.59 40.15
CA ILE A 76 -8.05 11.86 41.38
C ILE A 76 -7.73 13.36 41.57
N SER A 77 -7.52 14.12 40.50
CA SER A 77 -7.21 15.56 40.61
C SER A 77 -8.42 16.46 40.87
N LYS A 78 -9.65 15.93 40.75
CA LYS A 78 -10.90 16.65 41.06
C LYS A 78 -11.45 16.35 42.46
N LEU A 79 -10.96 15.30 43.11
CA LEU A 79 -11.40 14.88 44.45
C LEU A 79 -10.44 15.33 45.57
N THR A 80 -9.37 16.06 45.25
CA THR A 80 -8.33 16.49 46.21
C THR A 80 -8.20 18.02 46.35
N LYS A 81 -9.27 18.79 46.13
CA LYS A 81 -9.27 20.23 46.42
C LYS A 81 -10.54 20.71 47.07
#